data_AF-A0A7V2HWP6-F1
#
_entry.id   AF-A0A7V2HWP6-F1
#
_cell.length_a   1.000
_cell.length_b   1.000
_cell.length_c   1.000
_cell.angle_alpha   90.00
_cell.angle_beta   90.00
_cell.angle_gamma   90.00
#
_symmetry.space_group_name_H-M   'P 1'
#
loop_
_entity.id
_entity.type
_entity.pdbx_description
1 polymer ?
#
loop_
_entity_poly.entity_id
_entity_poly.type
_entity_poly.pdbx_seq_one_letter_code
_entity_poly.pdbx_strand_id
1 'polypeptide(L)'
;MSGTKDNDKFSKEEIRFLNKFHEELSLGETQQLNDLEWNCNNRFQFAKTHSVLLKDWKNQRLKILEQIKGNEYNASLRPEVVHEMVRIGDRVMKKKMRRIRDAFERKFGESIFNYLGAPTERQKVSLYLS
;
A
#
# COMPACT_ATOMS: atom_id res chain seq x y z
N MET A 1 -15.23 -12.17 20.10
CA MET A 1 -13.78 -12.44 20.00
C MET A 1 -13.57 -13.48 18.92
N SER A 2 -13.17 -13.07 17.71
CA SER A 2 -12.96 -13.99 16.57
C SER A 2 -11.47 -14.27 16.45
N GLY A 3 -11.02 -15.38 17.05
CA GLY A 3 -9.65 -15.87 16.91
C GLY A 3 -9.48 -16.47 15.52
N THR A 4 -8.72 -15.77 14.67
CA THR A 4 -8.46 -16.15 13.28
C THR A 4 -7.55 -17.38 13.20
N LYS A 5 -7.96 -18.36 12.39
CA LYS A 5 -7.27 -19.62 12.03
C LYS A 5 -5.92 -19.45 11.32
N ASP A 6 -5.31 -18.27 11.33
CA ASP A 6 -4.09 -17.95 10.58
C ASP A 6 -2.79 -18.20 11.38
N ASN A 7 -2.88 -18.39 12.70
CA ASN A 7 -1.70 -18.55 13.56
C ASN A 7 -0.95 -19.88 13.40
N ASP A 8 -1.55 -20.89 12.75
CA ASP A 8 -0.90 -22.20 12.57
C ASP A 8 -0.02 -22.27 11.32
N LYS A 9 -0.06 -21.26 10.44
CA LYS A 9 0.68 -21.27 9.17
C LYS A 9 2.14 -20.79 9.31
N PHE A 10 2.38 -19.86 10.22
CA PHE A 10 3.66 -19.18 10.39
C PHE A 10 4.26 -19.47 11.77
N SER A 11 5.59 -19.54 11.84
CA SER A 11 6.28 -19.66 13.12
C SER A 11 6.10 -18.38 13.94
N LYS A 12 6.38 -18.45 15.26
CA LYS A 12 6.30 -17.27 16.14
C LYS A 12 7.25 -16.16 15.68
N GLU A 13 8.42 -16.54 15.17
CA GLU A 13 9.45 -15.64 14.64
C GLU A 13 8.97 -14.97 13.35
N GLU A 14 8.34 -15.72 12.45
CA GLU A 14 7.77 -15.18 11.21
C GLU A 14 6.60 -14.25 11.49
N ILE A 15 5.72 -14.59 12.43
CA ILE A 15 4.63 -13.70 12.87
C ILE A 15 5.21 -12.40 13.44
N ARG A 16 6.22 -12.49 14.30
CA ARG A 16 6.90 -11.32 14.87
C ARG A 16 7.52 -10.45 13.78
N PHE A 17 8.18 -11.08 12.82
CA PHE A 17 8.77 -10.40 11.67
C PHE A 17 7.70 -9.70 10.82
N LEU A 18 6.62 -10.39 10.45
CA LEU A 18 5.52 -9.84 9.66
C LEU A 18 4.81 -8.68 10.36
N ASN A 19 4.63 -8.77 11.69
CA ASN A 19 4.07 -7.68 12.49
C ASN A 19 4.99 -6.46 12.48
N LYS A 20 6.29 -6.65 12.73
CA LYS A 20 7.27 -5.57 12.67
C LYS A 20 7.32 -4.92 11.29
N PHE A 21 7.32 -5.73 10.23
CA PHE A 21 7.26 -5.25 8.85
C PHE A 21 5.99 -4.40 8.60
N HIS A 22 4.83 -4.85 9.08
CA HIS A 22 3.58 -4.09 8.96
C HIS A 22 3.64 -2.74 9.70
N GLU A 23 4.20 -2.72 10.90
CA GLU A 23 4.36 -1.50 11.71
C GLU A 23 5.30 -0.49 11.02
N GLU A 24 6.47 -0.93 10.60
CA GLU A 24 7.47 -0.11 9.92
C GLU A 24 6.91 0.49 8.62
N LEU A 25 6.26 -0.35 7.80
CA LEU A 25 5.63 0.11 6.57
C LEU A 25 4.53 1.13 6.86
N SER A 26 3.64 0.85 7.83
CA SER A 26 2.54 1.76 8.19
C SER A 26 3.03 3.11 8.73
N LEU A 27 4.13 3.10 9.48
CA LEU A 27 4.76 4.31 10.00
C LEU A 27 5.32 5.16 8.86
N GLY A 28 6.09 4.53 7.96
CA GLY A 28 6.63 5.20 6.77
C GLY A 28 5.54 5.83 5.91
N GLU A 29 4.44 5.10 5.67
CA GLU A 29 3.31 5.64 4.91
C GLU A 29 2.60 6.80 5.60
N THR A 30 2.53 6.77 6.92
CA THR A 30 1.94 7.86 7.71
C THR A 30 2.82 9.11 7.65
N GLN A 31 4.14 8.97 7.73
CA GLN A 31 5.05 10.09 7.60
C GLN A 31 4.95 10.74 6.21
N GLN A 32 4.96 9.95 5.14
CA GLN A 32 4.82 10.47 3.78
C GLN A 32 3.49 11.19 3.54
N LEU A 33 2.40 10.70 4.14
CA LEU A 33 1.11 11.39 4.07
C LEU A 33 1.17 12.75 4.80
N ASN A 34 1.73 12.79 6.00
CA ASN A 34 1.88 14.03 6.75
C ASN A 34 2.73 15.03 5.95
N ASP A 35 3.86 14.60 5.40
CA ASP A 35 4.72 15.47 4.59
C ASP A 35 3.98 16.00 3.35
N LEU A 36 3.17 15.17 2.70
CA LEU A 36 2.33 15.58 1.58
C LEU A 36 1.27 16.61 2.02
N GLU A 37 0.59 16.37 3.13
CA GLU A 37 -0.48 17.23 3.65
C GLU A 37 0.06 18.60 4.08
N TRP A 38 1.19 18.63 4.78
CA TRP A 38 1.78 19.86 5.30
C TRP A 38 2.49 20.66 4.21
N ASN A 39 3.28 20.01 3.34
CA ASN A 39 4.20 20.71 2.45
C ASN A 39 3.65 20.93 1.03
N CYS A 40 2.65 20.15 0.59
CA CYS A 40 2.13 20.26 -0.77
C CYS A 40 0.87 21.14 -0.84
N ASN A 41 1.03 22.36 -1.36
CA ASN A 41 -0.09 23.29 -1.59
C ASN A 41 -0.59 23.32 -3.04
N ASN A 42 0.05 22.54 -3.93
CA ASN A 42 -0.33 22.45 -5.32
C ASN A 42 -1.25 21.23 -5.55
N ARG A 43 -2.50 21.48 -5.95
CA ARG A 43 -3.52 20.46 -6.20
C ARG A 43 -3.07 19.39 -7.20
N PHE A 44 -2.53 19.81 -8.35
CA PHE A 44 -2.08 18.88 -9.38
C PHE A 44 -0.93 17.99 -8.89
N GLN A 45 0.04 18.55 -8.17
CA GLN A 45 1.14 17.79 -7.61
C GLN A 45 0.66 16.82 -6.54
N PHE A 46 -0.21 17.26 -5.63
CA PHE A 46 -0.80 16.41 -4.59
C PHE A 46 -1.54 15.22 -5.21
N ALA A 47 -2.41 15.48 -6.19
CA ALA A 47 -3.14 14.44 -6.89
C ALA A 47 -2.18 13.51 -7.66
N LYS A 48 -1.18 14.05 -8.35
CA LYS A 48 -0.20 13.24 -9.08
C LYS A 48 0.57 12.30 -8.16
N THR A 49 0.87 12.71 -6.93
CA THR A 49 1.52 11.86 -5.92
C THR A 49 0.71 10.59 -5.63
N HIS A 50 -0.63 10.67 -5.56
CA HIS A 50 -1.49 9.47 -5.44
C HIS A 50 -1.21 8.46 -6.56
N SER A 51 -1.22 8.90 -7.81
CA SER A 51 -0.99 8.03 -8.98
C SER A 51 0.42 7.46 -9.04
N VAL A 52 1.44 8.27 -8.70
CA VAL A 52 2.84 7.84 -8.69
C VAL A 52 3.03 6.74 -7.65
N LEU A 53 2.61 6.97 -6.41
CA LEU A 53 2.73 5.99 -5.33
C LEU A 53 2.05 4.66 -5.65
N LEU A 54 0.85 4.71 -6.23
CA LEU A 54 0.13 3.51 -6.63
C LEU A 54 0.85 2.73 -7.74
N LYS A 55 1.45 3.45 -8.70
CA LYS A 55 2.22 2.84 -9.79
C LYS A 55 3.51 2.21 -9.25
N ASP A 56 4.22 2.91 -8.37
CA ASP A 56 5.47 2.44 -7.78
C ASP A 56 5.23 1.18 -6.94
N TRP A 57 4.16 1.16 -6.13
CA TRP A 57 3.78 -0.04 -5.40
C TRP A 57 3.47 -1.22 -6.33
N LYS A 58 2.72 -1.01 -7.41
CA LYS A 58 2.41 -2.07 -8.39
C LYS A 58 3.69 -2.63 -9.01
N ASN A 59 4.63 -1.78 -9.37
CA ASN A 59 5.91 -2.20 -9.94
C ASN A 59 6.75 -2.98 -8.92
N GLN A 60 6.82 -2.50 -7.69
CA GLN A 60 7.55 -3.19 -6.61
C GLN A 60 6.92 -4.55 -6.31
N ARG A 61 5.59 -4.61 -6.20
CA ARG A 61 4.83 -5.85 -6.02
C ARG A 61 5.12 -6.86 -7.12
N LEU A 62 5.12 -6.43 -8.39
CA LEU A 62 5.43 -7.31 -9.52
C LEU A 62 6.84 -7.87 -9.42
N LYS A 63 7.84 -7.03 -9.15
CA LYS A 63 9.22 -7.46 -8.96
C LYS A 63 9.36 -8.50 -7.84
N ILE A 64 8.70 -8.28 -6.71
CA ILE A 64 8.71 -9.26 -5.59
C ILE A 64 8.08 -10.59 -6.04
N LEU A 65 6.94 -10.56 -6.72
CA LEU A 65 6.27 -11.77 -7.19
C LEU A 65 7.07 -12.52 -8.27
N GLU A 66 7.77 -11.80 -9.15
CA GLU A 66 8.66 -12.39 -10.16
C GLU A 66 9.88 -13.05 -9.51
N GLN A 67 10.48 -12.42 -8.50
CA GLN A 67 11.58 -13.00 -7.72
C GLN A 67 11.18 -14.29 -7.01
N ILE A 68 9.96 -14.35 -6.44
CA ILE A 68 9.42 -15.58 -5.84
C ILE A 68 9.28 -16.68 -6.90
N LYS A 69 8.74 -16.36 -8.09
CA LYS A 69 8.56 -17.34 -9.19
C LYS A 69 9.88 -17.85 -9.76
N GLY A 70 10.89 -16.99 -9.87
CA GLY A 70 12.22 -17.35 -10.34
C GLY A 70 13.07 -18.07 -9.30
N ASN A 71 12.58 -18.21 -8.06
CA ASN A 71 13.35 -18.69 -6.90
C ASN A 71 14.63 -17.86 -6.65
N GLU A 72 14.61 -16.57 -7.04
CA GLU A 72 15.73 -15.62 -6.94
C GLU A 72 15.70 -14.80 -5.64
N TYR A 73 14.78 -15.11 -4.73
CA TYR A 73 14.68 -14.40 -3.45
C TYR A 73 15.76 -14.88 -2.47
N ASN A 74 16.26 -13.96 -1.65
CA ASN A 74 17.29 -14.20 -0.64
C ASN A 74 16.88 -15.33 0.32
N ALA A 75 17.65 -16.43 0.39
CA ALA A 75 17.32 -17.74 1.00
C ALA A 75 16.87 -17.76 2.48
N SER A 76 16.71 -16.60 3.12
CA SER A 76 16.42 -16.43 4.53
C SER A 76 14.92 -16.46 4.91
N LEU A 77 13.99 -16.30 3.96
CA LEU A 77 12.54 -16.15 4.25
C LEU A 77 11.64 -17.03 3.38
N ARG A 78 10.95 -18.04 3.93
CA ARG A 78 10.09 -18.93 3.14
C ARG A 78 9.14 -18.18 2.18
N PRO A 79 8.88 -18.70 0.96
CA PRO A 79 8.02 -18.04 -0.02
C PRO A 79 6.66 -17.57 0.53
N GLU A 80 6.07 -18.32 1.45
CA GLU A 80 4.80 -17.99 2.11
C GLU A 80 4.89 -16.70 2.94
N VAL A 81 6.03 -16.44 3.58
CA VAL A 81 6.27 -15.21 4.34
C VAL A 81 6.35 -14.03 3.38
N VAL A 82 7.06 -14.18 2.27
CA VAL A 82 7.17 -13.14 1.24
C VAL A 82 5.80 -12.84 0.62
N HIS A 83 4.98 -13.85 0.36
CA HIS A 83 3.60 -13.67 -0.07
C HIS A 83 2.75 -12.89 0.94
N GLU A 84 2.92 -13.15 2.23
CA GLU A 84 2.20 -12.42 3.27
C GLU A 84 2.71 -10.97 3.40
N MET A 85 4.01 -10.71 3.21
CA MET A 85 4.54 -9.35 3.11
C MET A 85 3.88 -8.56 1.98
N VAL A 86 3.71 -9.18 0.80
CA VAL A 86 3.00 -8.54 -0.33
C VAL A 86 1.55 -8.22 0.04
N ARG A 87 0.85 -9.12 0.72
CA ARG A 87 -0.53 -8.89 1.18
C ARG A 87 -0.63 -7.78 2.23
N ILE A 88 0.32 -7.73 3.17
CA ILE A 88 0.44 -6.62 4.13
C ILE A 88 0.63 -5.31 3.38
N GLY A 89 1.55 -5.25 2.42
CA GLY A 89 1.77 -4.07 1.60
C GLY A 89 0.55 -3.64 0.79
N ASP A 90 -0.19 -4.58 0.19
CA ASP A 90 -1.44 -4.31 -0.52
C ASP A 90 -2.49 -3.68 0.41
N ARG A 91 -2.63 -4.19 1.64
CA ARG A 91 -3.54 -3.61 2.67
C ARG A 91 -3.11 -2.20 3.07
N VAL A 92 -1.82 -2.01 3.37
CA VAL A 92 -1.27 -0.72 3.79
C VAL A 92 -1.40 0.32 2.68
N MET A 93 -1.05 -0.03 1.45
CA MET A 93 -1.13 0.88 0.30
C MET A 93 -2.56 1.30 0.01
N LYS A 94 -3.52 0.37 0.09
CA LYS A 94 -4.94 0.69 -0.06
C LYS A 94 -5.42 1.69 1.01
N LYS A 95 -5.03 1.48 2.27
CA LYS A 95 -5.34 2.42 3.37
C LYS A 95 -4.70 3.79 3.10
N LYS A 96 -3.44 3.82 2.65
CA LYS A 96 -2.74 5.05 2.28
C LYS A 96 -3.47 5.81 1.17
N MET A 97 -3.84 5.13 0.09
CA MET A 97 -4.56 5.75 -1.02
C MET A 97 -5.85 6.40 -0.55
N ARG A 98 -6.64 5.72 0.30
CA ARG A 98 -7.83 6.32 0.91
C ARG A 98 -7.50 7.61 1.68
N ARG A 99 -6.52 7.54 2.59
CA ARG A 99 -6.11 8.70 3.40
C ARG A 99 -5.59 9.87 2.57
N ILE A 100 -4.90 9.61 1.45
CA ILE A 100 -4.45 10.66 0.53
C ILE A 100 -5.66 11.37 -0.11
N ARG A 101 -6.70 10.62 -0.49
CA ARG A 101 -7.94 11.21 -1.03
C ARG A 101 -8.64 12.07 0.02
N ASP A 102 -8.82 11.52 1.22
CA ASP A 102 -9.48 12.23 2.33
C ASP A 102 -8.70 13.51 2.70
N ALA A 103 -7.36 13.44 2.73
CA ALA A 103 -6.51 14.60 3.01
C ALA A 103 -6.59 15.66 1.89
N PHE A 104 -6.65 15.23 0.63
CA PHE A 104 -6.84 16.14 -0.50
C PHE A 104 -8.18 16.88 -0.41
N GLU A 105 -9.27 16.14 -0.18
CA GLU A 105 -10.63 16.70 -0.07
C GLU A 105 -10.74 17.65 1.11
N ARG A 106 -10.18 17.28 2.27
CA ARG A 106 -10.11 18.15 3.45
C ARG A 106 -9.31 19.43 3.20
N LYS A 107 -8.20 19.34 2.48
CA LYS A 107 -7.29 20.49 2.26
C LYS A 107 -7.80 21.44 1.18
N PHE A 108 -8.39 20.93 0.10
CA PHE A 108 -8.76 21.74 -1.08
C PHE A 108 -10.26 21.92 -1.29
N GLY A 109 -11.10 21.19 -0.56
CA GLY A 109 -12.57 21.32 -0.62
C GLY A 109 -13.20 20.71 -1.88
N GLU A 110 -12.47 19.86 -2.60
CA GLU A 110 -12.92 19.26 -3.86
C GLU A 110 -12.33 17.86 -4.04
N SER A 111 -12.94 17.05 -4.92
CA SER A 111 -12.48 15.68 -5.11
C SER A 111 -11.17 15.60 -5.89
N ILE A 112 -10.26 14.76 -5.41
CA ILE A 112 -8.98 14.45 -6.07
C ILE A 112 -9.17 13.97 -7.51
N PHE A 113 -10.32 13.36 -7.82
CA PHE A 113 -10.60 12.79 -9.14
C PHE A 113 -10.72 13.84 -10.24
N ASN A 114 -10.96 15.11 -9.89
CA ASN A 114 -10.87 16.24 -10.83
C ASN A 114 -9.48 16.37 -11.47
N TYR A 115 -8.45 15.84 -10.80
CA TYR A 115 -7.04 15.98 -11.17
C TYR A 115 -6.40 14.65 -11.62
N LEU A 116 -7.00 13.51 -11.27
CA LEU A 116 -6.49 12.19 -11.64
C LEU A 116 -6.91 11.76 -13.06
N GLY A 117 -7.81 12.52 -13.70
CA GLY A 117 -8.46 12.12 -14.95
C GLY A 117 -9.55 11.07 -14.71
N ALA A 118 -10.34 10.78 -15.74
CA ALA A 118 -11.38 9.77 -15.65
C ALA A 118 -10.75 8.41 -15.28
N PRO A 119 -11.18 7.75 -14.18
CA PRO A 119 -10.68 6.44 -13.85
C PRO A 119 -11.06 5.48 -14.99
N THR A 120 -10.08 4.76 -15.51
CA THR A 120 -10.33 3.64 -16.43
C THR A 120 -11.23 2.62 -15.72
N GLU A 121 -12.05 1.86 -16.46
CA GLU A 121 -12.93 0.82 -15.89
C GLU A 121 -12.18 -0.14 -14.94
N ARG A 122 -10.92 -0.48 -15.26
CA ARG A 122 -10.04 -1.27 -14.36
C ARG A 122 -9.68 -0.57 -13.06
N GLN A 123 -9.53 0.75 -13.06
CA GLN A 123 -9.25 1.53 -11.85
C GLN A 123 -10.49 1.68 -10.97
N LYS A 124 -11.71 1.70 -11.54
CA LYS A 124 -12.95 1.73 -10.77
C LYS A 124 -13.09 0.50 -9.86
N VAL A 125 -12.80 -0.70 -10.38
CA VAL A 125 -12.87 -1.95 -9.58
C VAL A 125 -11.89 -1.93 -8.40
N SER A 126 -10.69 -1.37 -8.57
CA SER A 126 -9.68 -1.27 -7.50
C SER A 126 -9.90 -0.09 -6.54
N LEU A 127 -10.59 0.98 -6.97
CA LEU A 127 -10.84 2.18 -6.17
C LEU A 127 -12.12 2.09 -5.34
N TYR A 128 -13.12 1.33 -5.80
CA TYR A 128 -14.48 1.31 -5.21
C TYR A 128 -14.90 -0.03 -4.59
N LEU A 129 -14.28 -1.17 -4.93
CA LEU A 129 -14.76 -2.50 -4.49
C LEU A 129 -13.85 -3.23 -3.50
N SER A 130 -13.17 -2.52 -2.60
CA SER A 130 -12.70 -3.17 -1.37
C SER A 130 -12.52 -2.22 -0.19
#